data_AF-A0AAV1M1B4-F1
#
_entry.id   AF-A0AAV1M1B4-F1
#
_cell.length_a   1.000
_cell.length_b   1.000
_cell.length_c   1.000
_cell.angle_alpha   90.00
_cell.angle_beta   90.00
_cell.angle_gamma   90.00
#
_symmetry.space_group_name_H-M   'P 1'
#
loop_
_entity.id
_entity.type
_entity.pdbx_description
1 polymer ?
#
loop_
_entity_poly.entity_id
_entity_poly.type
_entity_poly.pdbx_seq_one_letter_code
_entity_poly.pdbx_strand_id
1 'polypeptide(L)'
;MIGDTNIFITNKDKMLGEIEIMIAEKTARGKKRGWEAVILMLLYGIHHIKINIFEAKIYIGNTVSISLFEKLGFEEKTRSEIFQEITLEKIVDEKWIKSLESNFLLEIQSY
;
A
#
# COMPACT_ATOMS: atom_id res chain seq x y z
N MET A 1 -5.85 13.61 13.85
CA MET A 1 -5.75 12.55 12.83
C MET A 1 -5.63 13.22 11.47
N ILE A 2 -4.68 12.83 10.61
CA ILE A 2 -4.35 13.55 9.35
C ILE A 2 -4.73 12.79 8.07
N GLY A 3 -5.17 11.54 8.23
CA GLY A 3 -5.33 10.54 7.20
C GLY A 3 -5.40 9.14 7.79
N ASP A 4 -5.55 8.14 6.94
CA ASP A 4 -5.77 6.74 7.27
C ASP A 4 -5.30 5.82 6.13
N THR A 5 -5.11 4.54 6.45
CA THR A 5 -4.82 3.47 5.50
C THR A 5 -5.62 2.24 5.91
N ASN A 6 -6.11 1.48 4.93
CA ASN A 6 -7.01 0.36 5.15
C ASN A 6 -6.63 -0.81 4.25
N ILE A 7 -6.92 -2.03 4.71
CA ILE A 7 -6.88 -3.23 3.87
C ILE A 7 -8.26 -3.88 3.86
N PHE A 8 -8.81 -4.10 2.68
CA PHE A 8 -10.05 -4.86 2.48
C PHE A 8 -9.74 -6.24 1.90
N ILE A 9 -10.12 -7.31 2.59
CA ILE A 9 -9.92 -8.68 2.08
C ILE A 9 -11.01 -9.00 1.06
N THR A 10 -10.66 -8.96 -0.22
CA THR A 10 -11.60 -9.13 -1.34
C THR A 10 -11.66 -10.57 -1.84
N ASN A 11 -10.62 -11.38 -1.60
CA ASN A 11 -10.64 -12.82 -1.87
C ASN A 11 -9.92 -13.59 -0.75
N LYS A 12 -10.69 -14.29 0.09
CA LYS A 12 -10.15 -15.04 1.22
C LYS A 12 -9.36 -16.28 0.81
N ASP A 13 -9.76 -16.97 -0.25
CA ASP A 13 -9.09 -18.20 -0.69
C ASP A 13 -7.68 -17.91 -1.22
N LYS A 14 -7.52 -16.78 -1.91
CA LYS A 14 -6.22 -16.31 -2.41
C LYS A 14 -5.46 -15.45 -1.40
N MET A 15 -6.09 -15.08 -0.29
CA MET A 15 -5.62 -14.04 0.63
C MET A 15 -5.24 -12.76 -0.12
N LEU A 16 -6.17 -12.25 -0.93
CA LEU A 16 -6.03 -10.99 -1.66
C LEU A 16 -6.59 -9.84 -0.82
N GLY A 17 -5.78 -8.81 -0.62
CA GLY A 17 -6.16 -7.59 0.08
C GLY A 17 -6.06 -6.35 -0.81
N GLU A 18 -7.12 -5.55 -0.85
CA GLU A 18 -7.12 -4.22 -1.47
C GLU A 18 -6.59 -3.20 -0.46
N ILE A 19 -5.49 -2.53 -0.78
CA ILE A 19 -4.82 -1.54 0.08
C ILE A 19 -5.18 -0.12 -0.36
N GLU A 20 -5.57 0.70 0.61
CA GLU A 20 -5.89 2.11 0.41
C GLU A 20 -5.08 3.01 1.35
N ILE A 21 -4.79 4.23 0.91
CA ILE A 21 -4.11 5.26 1.71
C ILE A 21 -4.65 6.65 1.35
N MET A 22 -4.95 7.45 2.38
CA MET A 22 -5.37 8.84 2.22
C MET A 22 -4.63 9.75 3.22
N ILE A 23 -4.14 10.89 2.73
CA ILE A 23 -3.70 12.01 3.59
C ILE A 23 -4.63 13.19 3.34
N ALA A 24 -5.60 13.36 4.24
CA ALA A 24 -6.62 14.39 4.18
C ALA A 24 -6.00 15.79 4.42
N GLU A 25 -5.06 15.91 5.36
CA GLU A 25 -4.48 17.19 5.72
C GLU A 25 -3.43 17.66 4.69
N LYS A 26 -3.71 18.75 3.97
CA LYS A 26 -2.84 19.26 2.90
C LYS A 26 -1.44 19.62 3.40
N THR A 27 -1.33 20.21 4.59
CA THR A 27 -0.06 20.60 5.25
C THR A 27 0.82 19.41 5.63
N ALA A 28 0.24 18.20 5.67
CA ALA A 28 0.94 16.96 5.98
C ALA A 28 1.42 16.19 4.73
N ARG A 29 0.99 16.59 3.52
CA ARG A 29 1.40 15.98 2.26
C ARG A 29 2.85 16.32 1.91
N GLY A 30 3.49 15.51 1.07
CA GLY A 30 4.88 15.70 0.67
C GLY A 30 5.93 15.40 1.75
N LYS A 31 5.50 15.03 2.96
CA LYS A 31 6.38 14.73 4.11
C LYS A 31 6.59 13.23 4.34
N LYS A 32 6.38 12.40 3.31
CA LYS A 32 6.49 10.93 3.33
C LYS A 32 5.65 10.18 4.39
N ARG A 33 4.75 10.84 5.12
CA ARG A 33 3.86 10.18 6.09
C ARG A 33 2.99 9.07 5.49
N GLY A 34 2.45 9.30 4.29
CA GLY A 34 1.67 8.26 3.58
C GLY A 34 2.53 7.07 3.14
N TRP A 35 3.80 7.31 2.82
CA TRP A 35 4.77 6.26 2.48
C TRP A 35 5.07 5.36 3.68
N GLU A 36 5.34 5.95 4.84
CA GLU A 36 5.58 5.19 6.07
C GLU A 36 4.32 4.41 6.49
N ALA A 37 3.15 5.07 6.47
CA ALA A 37 1.89 4.46 6.86
C ALA A 37 1.52 3.25 5.98
N VAL A 38 1.66 3.37 4.65
CA VAL A 38 1.32 2.26 3.74
C VAL A 38 2.28 1.09 3.92
N ILE A 39 3.59 1.32 4.11
CA ILE A 39 4.53 0.20 4.30
C ILE A 39 4.23 -0.53 5.61
N LEU A 40 3.95 0.19 6.70
CA LEU A 40 3.55 -0.44 7.96
C LEU A 40 2.28 -1.27 7.80
N MET A 41 1.29 -0.76 7.06
CA MET A 41 0.05 -1.48 6.79
C MET A 41 0.29 -2.73 5.91
N LEU A 42 1.15 -2.65 4.89
CA LEU A 42 1.56 -3.79 4.08
C LEU A 42 2.25 -4.86 4.93
N LEU A 43 3.24 -4.48 5.74
CA LEU A 43 3.94 -5.39 6.65
C LEU A 43 2.97 -6.04 7.65
N TYR A 44 2.02 -5.27 8.18
CA TYR A 44 0.97 -5.80 9.05
C TYR A 44 0.10 -6.84 8.32
N GLY A 45 -0.34 -6.54 7.09
CA GLY A 45 -1.11 -7.45 6.26
C GLY A 45 -0.37 -8.75 5.94
N ILE A 46 0.93 -8.67 5.68
CA ILE A 46 1.79 -9.82 5.41
C ILE A 46 1.98 -10.66 6.68
N HIS A 47 2.39 -10.03 7.78
CA HIS A 47 2.83 -10.75 8.97
C HIS A 47 1.68 -11.28 9.82
N HIS A 48 0.57 -10.55 9.92
CA HIS A 48 -0.54 -10.88 10.81
C HIS A 48 -1.79 -11.39 10.08
N ILE A 49 -2.09 -10.88 8.89
CA ILE A 49 -3.28 -11.29 8.13
C ILE A 49 -2.94 -12.41 7.12
N LYS A 50 -1.66 -12.60 6.78
CA LYS A 50 -1.17 -13.58 5.81
C LYS A 50 -1.67 -13.33 4.38
N ILE A 51 -1.72 -12.05 4.01
CA ILE A 51 -2.02 -11.63 2.64
C ILE A 51 -0.90 -12.08 1.70
N ASN A 52 -1.28 -12.64 0.55
CA ASN A 52 -0.35 -13.10 -0.48
C ASN A 52 -0.30 -12.15 -1.69
N ILE A 53 -1.38 -11.40 -1.92
CA ILE A 53 -1.54 -10.51 -3.07
C ILE A 53 -2.17 -9.21 -2.60
N PHE A 54 -1.55 -8.09 -2.94
CA PHE A 54 -2.13 -6.77 -2.73
C PHE A 54 -2.62 -6.18 -4.05
N GLU A 55 -3.77 -5.54 -4.01
CA GLU A 55 -4.28 -4.69 -5.09
C GLU A 55 -4.46 -3.25 -4.59
N ALA A 56 -4.18 -2.27 -5.43
CA ALA A 56 -4.49 -0.87 -5.17
C ALA A 56 -5.31 -0.32 -6.34
N LYS A 57 -6.56 0.08 -6.08
CA LYS A 57 -7.42 0.73 -7.07
C LYS A 57 -7.36 2.23 -6.88
N ILE A 58 -7.03 2.94 -7.96
CA ILE A 58 -6.69 4.36 -7.89
C ILE A 58 -7.34 5.08 -9.06
N TYR A 59 -7.89 6.26 -8.80
CA TYR A 59 -8.32 7.17 -9.87
C TYR A 59 -7.13 7.53 -10.79
N ILE A 60 -7.29 7.43 -12.11
CA ILE A 60 -6.21 7.63 -13.10
C ILE A 60 -5.54 9.01 -12.97
N GLY A 61 -6.28 10.04 -12.59
CA GLY A 61 -5.73 11.39 -12.37
C GLY A 61 -4.92 11.55 -11.08
N ASN A 62 -4.92 10.57 -10.18
CA ASN A 62 -4.15 10.59 -8.93
C ASN A 62 -2.73 10.03 -9.13
N THR A 63 -1.95 10.75 -9.93
CA THR A 63 -0.56 10.41 -10.28
C THR A 63 0.35 10.27 -9.07
N VAL A 64 0.06 10.97 -7.97
CA VAL A 64 0.82 10.90 -6.72
C VAL A 64 0.69 9.52 -6.08
N SER A 65 -0.53 8.99 -6.00
CA SER A 65 -0.76 7.67 -5.38
C SER A 65 -0.27 6.55 -6.30
N ILE A 66 -0.49 6.68 -7.61
CA ILE A 66 0.06 5.75 -8.62
C ILE A 66 1.58 5.64 -8.47
N SER A 67 2.29 6.79 -8.50
CA SER A 67 3.76 6.81 -8.35
C SER A 67 4.24 6.24 -7.02
N LEU A 68 3.46 6.41 -5.94
CA LEU A 68 3.78 5.83 -4.64
C LEU A 68 3.75 4.30 -4.70
N PHE A 69 2.71 3.70 -5.28
CA PHE A 69 2.59 2.24 -5.38
C PHE A 69 3.58 1.63 -6.39
N GLU A 70 3.83 2.30 -7.52
CA GLU A 70 4.88 1.90 -8.46
C GLU A 70 6.27 1.84 -7.80
N LYS A 71 6.60 2.84 -6.97
CA LYS A 71 7.87 2.85 -6.20
C LYS A 71 7.94 1.76 -5.14
N LEU A 72 6.80 1.27 -4.66
CA LEU A 72 6.71 0.10 -3.80
C LEU A 72 6.77 -1.20 -4.59
N GLY A 73 6.89 -1.15 -5.92
CA GLY A 73 7.02 -2.30 -6.79
C GLY A 73 5.70 -2.92 -7.23
N PHE A 74 4.57 -2.21 -7.08
CA PHE A 74 3.31 -2.62 -7.68
C PHE A 74 3.36 -2.41 -9.21
N GLU A 75 2.68 -3.28 -9.93
CA GLU A 75 2.61 -3.27 -11.39
C GLU A 75 1.16 -3.09 -11.86
N GLU A 76 0.95 -2.45 -13.02
CA GLU A 76 -0.40 -2.28 -13.58
C GLU A 76 -1.00 -3.63 -13.97
N LYS A 77 -2.14 -3.97 -13.38
CA LYS A 77 -2.90 -5.19 -13.67
C LYS A 77 -4.00 -4.92 -14.68
N THR A 78 -4.79 -3.88 -14.44
CA THR A 78 -5.88 -3.45 -15.33
C THR A 78 -6.07 -1.94 -15.27
N ARG A 79 -6.64 -1.40 -16.34
CA ARG A 79 -7.02 0.01 -16.45
C ARG A 79 -8.38 0.12 -17.11
N SER A 80 -9.24 0.97 -16.57
CA SER A 80 -10.56 1.28 -17.12
C SER A 80 -10.71 2.77 -17.36
N GLU A 81 -10.75 3.14 -18.64
CA GLU A 81 -11.02 4.52 -19.06
C GLU A 81 -12.46 4.94 -18.75
N ILE A 82 -13.41 4.00 -18.73
CA ILE A 82 -14.83 4.31 -18.45
C ILE A 82 -15.01 4.68 -16.98
N PHE A 83 -14.37 3.93 -16.07
CA PHE A 83 -14.43 4.21 -14.63
C PHE A 83 -13.33 5.17 -14.16
N GLN A 84 -12.43 5.58 -15.07
CA GLN A 84 -11.26 6.40 -14.76
C GLN A 84 -10.42 5.82 -13.62
N GLU A 85 -10.23 4.50 -13.64
CA GLU A 85 -9.57 3.73 -12.57
C GLU A 85 -8.43 2.88 -13.13
N ILE A 86 -7.34 2.80 -12.38
CA ILE A 86 -6.23 1.87 -12.57
C ILE A 86 -6.16 0.93 -11.37
N THR A 87 -6.00 -0.37 -11.62
CA THR A 87 -5.70 -1.37 -10.61
C THR A 87 -4.24 -1.76 -10.73
N LEU A 88 -3.48 -1.55 -9.65
CA LEU A 88 -2.11 -2.01 -9.50
C LEU A 88 -2.09 -3.27 -8.62
N GLU A 89 -1.19 -4.21 -8.87
CA GLU A 89 -1.05 -5.46 -8.12
C GLU A 89 0.39 -5.67 -7.65
N LYS A 90 0.54 -6.30 -6.48
CA LYS A 90 1.82 -6.82 -6.02
C LYS A 90 1.64 -8.18 -5.34
N ILE A 91 2.32 -9.19 -5.88
CA ILE A 91 2.49 -10.50 -5.25
C ILE A 91 3.56 -10.41 -4.17
N VAL A 92 3.25 -10.97 -3.00
CA VAL A 92 4.15 -11.04 -1.85
C VAL A 92 5.23 -12.08 -2.10
N ASP A 93 6.49 -11.65 -2.02
CA ASP A 93 7.66 -12.51 -2.12
C ASP A 93 8.70 -12.10 -1.07
N GLU A 94 9.61 -13.02 -0.70
CA GLU A 94 10.60 -12.77 0.36
C GLU A 94 11.53 -11.59 0.07
N LYS A 95 11.87 -11.36 -1.20
CA LYS A 95 12.74 -10.25 -1.59
C LYS A 95 12.02 -8.93 -1.37
N TRP A 96 10.74 -8.87 -1.69
CA TRP A 96 9.91 -7.70 -1.48
C TRP A 96 9.71 -7.42 0.02
N ILE A 97 9.43 -8.43 0.83
CA ILE A 97 9.31 -8.29 2.30
C ILE A 97 10.58 -7.64 2.87
N LYS A 98 11.75 -8.17 2.53
CA LYS A 98 13.05 -7.62 2.98
C LYS A 98 13.25 -6.17 2.54
N SER A 99 12.82 -5.82 1.32
CA SER A 99 12.86 -4.44 0.84
C SER A 99 11.98 -3.53 1.68
N LEU A 100 10.75 -3.94 2.02
CA LEU A 100 9.86 -3.16 2.89
C LEU A 100 10.44 -2.99 4.29
N GLU A 101 10.98 -4.07 4.88
CA GLU A 101 11.58 -4.03 6.22
C GLU A 101 12.81 -3.12 6.29
N SER A 102 13.62 -3.07 5.22
CA SER A 102 14.78 -2.16 5.16
C SER A 102 14.43 -0.68 5.20
N ASN A 103 13.15 -0.30 5.02
CA ASN A 103 12.71 1.08 5.17
C ASN A 103 12.64 1.53 6.64
N PHE A 104 12.71 0.61 7.60
CA PHE A 104 12.62 0.93 9.01
C PHE A 104 13.80 0.36 9.81
N LEU A 105 14.42 1.22 10.61
CA LEU A 105 15.21 0.81 11.77
C LEU A 105 14.27 0.86 12.97
N LEU A 106 13.55 -0.24 13.23
CA LEU A 106 12.66 -0.33 14.38
C LEU A 106 13.48 -0.61 15.63
N GLU A 107 13.65 0.40 16.48
CA GLU A 107 14.16 0.21 17.83
C GLU A 107 13.00 -0.02 18.80
N ILE A 108 13.01 -1.16 19.49
CA ILE A 108 12.06 -1.43 20.57
C ILE A 108 12.48 -0.56 21.76
N GLN A 109 11.74 0.51 22.01
CA GLN A 109 11.85 1.25 23.27
C GLN A 109 11.13 0.46 24.36
N SER A 110 11.91 -0.01 25.34
CA SER A 110 11.35 -0.55 26.58
C SER A 110 10.82 0.64 27.39
N TYR A 111 9.52 0.63 27.70
CA TYR A 111 8.88 1.60 28.60
C TYR A 111 9.03 1.19 30.07
#